data_AF-A0A7C6MV09-F1
#
_entry.id   AF-A0A7C6MV09-F1
#
_cell.length_a   1.000
_cell.length_b   1.000
_cell.length_c   1.000
_cell.angle_alpha   90.00
_cell.angle_beta   90.00
_cell.angle_gamma   90.00
#
_symmetry.space_group_name_H-M   'P 1'
#
loop_
_entity.id
_entity.type
_entity.pdbx_description
1 polymer ?
#
loop_
_entity_poly.entity_id
_entity_poly.type
_entity_poly.pdbx_seq_one_letter_code
_entity_poly.pdbx_strand_id
1 'polypeptide(L)' 'MRCLICQIKVDYDALYFWGERICSDCEAQIMESTVEQPSYQEIARVFQLMWKRKYFEQHNHHFLEGDRV' A
#
# COMPACT_ATOMS: atom_id res chain seq x y z
N MET A 1 -0.10 10.56 -9.56
CA MET A 1 -0.12 9.59 -8.45
C MET A 1 1.18 8.78 -8.50
N ARG A 2 1.63 8.19 -7.40
CA ARG A 2 2.91 7.45 -7.32
C ARG A 2 2.65 6.00 -6.94
N CYS A 3 3.51 5.09 -7.41
CA CYS A 3 3.47 3.69 -7.03
C CYS A 3 3.80 3.54 -5.54
N LEU A 4 3.03 2.72 -4.82
CA LEU A 4 3.23 2.46 -3.40
C LEU A 4 4.64 1.93 -3.09
N ILE A 5 5.18 1.09 -3.98
CA ILE A 5 6.46 0.39 -3.78
C ILE A 5 7.64 1.25 -4.25
N CYS A 6 7.70 1.57 -5.55
CA CYS A 6 8.87 2.24 -6.12
C CYS A 6 8.78 3.77 -6.13
N GLN A 7 7.65 4.36 -5.72
CA GLN A 7 7.41 5.82 -5.68
C GLN A 7 7.53 6.55 -7.04
N ILE A 8 7.65 5.80 -8.14
CA ILE A 8 7.63 6.31 -9.51
C ILE A 8 6.20 6.75 -9.88
N LYS A 9 6.08 7.79 -10.71
CA LYS A 9 4.78 8.24 -11.22
C LYS A 9 4.14 7.13 -12.05
N VAL A 10 2.90 6.82 -11.73
CA VAL A 10 2.10 5.81 -12.42
C VAL A 10 1.02 6.48 -13.26
N ASP A 11 0.84 5.94 -14.46
CA ASP A 11 -0.25 6.28 -15.37
C ASP A 11 -1.52 5.47 -15.04
N TYR A 12 -2.50 5.48 -15.93
CA TYR A 12 -3.83 4.90 -15.70
C TYR A 12 -3.79 3.37 -15.52
N ASP A 13 -2.84 2.67 -16.17
CA ASP A 13 -2.68 1.21 -16.14
C ASP A 13 -1.93 0.71 -14.89
N ALA A 14 -2.33 1.20 -13.72
CA ALA A 14 -1.79 0.77 -12.44
C ALA A 14 -2.83 -0.07 -11.69
N LEU A 15 -2.38 -1.14 -11.05
CA LEU A 15 -3.21 -1.89 -10.11
C LEU A 15 -3.63 -0.97 -8.96
N TYR A 16 -4.93 -0.85 -8.74
CA TYR A 16 -5.47 -0.11 -7.61
C TYR A 16 -5.78 -1.06 -6.46
N PHE A 17 -5.13 -0.82 -5.32
CA PHE A 17 -5.28 -1.67 -4.14
C PHE A 17 -5.42 -0.80 -2.90
N TRP A 18 -6.58 -0.91 -2.23
CA TRP A 18 -6.81 -0.29 -0.91
C TRP A 18 -6.55 1.23 -0.82
N GLY A 19 -6.83 1.97 -1.91
CA GLY A 19 -6.58 3.41 -1.96
C GLY A 19 -5.24 3.79 -2.60
N GLU A 20 -4.35 2.83 -2.79
CA GLU A 20 -3.02 3.02 -3.34
C GLU A 20 -2.92 2.47 -4.77
N ARG A 21 -1.88 2.90 -5.51
CA ARG A 21 -1.58 2.41 -6.86
C ARG A 21 -0.26 1.67 -6.90
N ILE A 22 -0.19 0.61 -7.70
CA ILE A 22 1.02 -0.20 -7.93
C ILE A 22 1.27 -0.24 -9.43
N CYS A 23 2.49 0.09 -9.88
CA CYS A 23 2.84 0.00 -11.30
C CYS A 23 2.92 -1.47 -11.75
N SER A 24 2.74 -1.72 -13.05
CA SER A 24 2.79 -3.07 -13.62
C SER A 24 4.12 -3.79 -13.31
N ASP A 25 5.25 -3.08 -13.27
CA ASP A 25 6.54 -3.69 -12.93
C ASP A 25 6.56 -4.22 -11.49
N CYS A 26 6.06 -3.42 -10.54
CA CYS A 26 5.97 -3.84 -9.14
C CYS A 26 4.89 -4.91 -8.94
N GLU A 27 3.81 -4.89 -9.71
CA GLU A 27 2.79 -5.94 -9.73
C GLU A 27 3.38 -7.27 -10.19
N ALA A 28 4.10 -7.28 -11.31
CA ALA A 28 4.79 -8.48 -11.81
C ALA A 28 5.79 -9.00 -10.75
N GLN A 29 6.56 -8.11 -10.15
CA GLN A 29 7.50 -8.48 -9.09
C GLN A 29 6.80 -9.11 -7.87
N ILE A 30 5.62 -8.61 -7.46
CA ILE A 30 4.83 -9.23 -6.38
C ILE A 30 4.42 -10.65 -6.75
N MET A 31 3.93 -10.85 -7.98
CA MET A 31 3.44 -12.13 -8.46
C MET A 31 4.54 -13.18 -8.61
N GLU A 32 5.76 -12.74 -8.93
CA GLU A 32 6.92 -13.61 -9.13
C GLU A 32 7.76 -13.83 -7.86
N SER A 33 7.62 -12.96 -6.85
CA SER A 33 8.43 -13.03 -5.64
C SER A 33 8.07 -14.23 -4.77
N THR A 34 9.08 -14.98 -4.35
CA THR A 34 8.92 -16.04 -3.34
C THR A 34 9.28 -15.54 -1.95
N VAL A 35 8.73 -16.17 -0.91
CA VAL A 35 8.92 -15.76 0.50
C VAL A 35 10.40 -15.73 0.93
N GLU A 36 11.24 -16.53 0.27
CA GLU A 36 12.67 -16.63 0.55
C GLU A 36 13.49 -15.49 -0.05
N GLN A 37 12.92 -14.73 -1.00
CA GLN A 37 13.63 -13.63 -1.64
C GLN A 37 13.64 -12.37 -0.75
N PRO A 38 14.76 -11.64 -0.67
CA PRO A 38 14.83 -10.39 0.08
C PRO A 38 13.81 -9.34 -0.38
N SER A 39 13.55 -9.26 -1.69
CA SER A 39 12.53 -8.39 -2.27
C SER A 39 11.13 -8.63 -1.70
N TYR A 40 10.79 -9.88 -1.38
CA TYR A 40 9.50 -10.20 -0.77
C TYR A 40 9.36 -9.56 0.60
N GLN A 41 10.42 -9.58 1.42
CA GLN A 41 10.38 -8.96 2.74
C GLN A 41 10.22 -7.44 2.67
N GLU A 42 10.88 -6.81 1.69
CA GLU A 42 10.75 -5.36 1.46
C GLU A 42 9.32 -5.00 1.03
N ILE A 43 8.77 -5.73 0.07
CA ILE A 43 7.39 -5.58 -0.39
C ILE A 43 6.40 -5.78 0.77
N ALA A 44 6.58 -6.84 1.56
CA ALA A 44 5.73 -7.12 2.72
C ALA A 44 5.77 -5.99 3.76
N ARG A 45 6.94 -5.40 4.02
CA ARG A 45 7.08 -4.24 4.91
C ARG A 45 6.33 -3.02 4.38
N VAL A 46 6.37 -2.76 3.08
CA VAL A 46 5.61 -1.67 2.46
C VAL A 46 4.11 -1.87 2.67
N PHE A 47 3.58 -3.07 2.43
CA PHE A 47 2.18 -3.39 2.68
C PHE A 47 1.79 -3.27 4.17
N GLN A 48 2.66 -3.72 5.08
CA GLN A 48 2.43 -3.55 6.52
C GLN A 48 2.34 -2.07 6.93
N LEU A 49 3.20 -1.22 6.38
CA LEU A 49 3.16 0.22 6.66
C LEU A 49 1.90 0.88 6.10
N MET A 50 1.52 0.53 4.86
CA MET A 50 0.26 0.97 4.26
C MET A 50 -0.93 0.56 5.14
N TRP A 51 -1.00 -0.71 5.54
CA TRP A 51 -2.07 -1.21 6.40
C TRP A 51 -2.15 -0.46 7.73
N LYS A 52 -1.02 -0.28 8.42
CA LYS A 52 -0.97 0.48 9.67
C LYS A 52 -1.49 1.90 9.48
N ARG A 53 -1.06 2.61 8.42
CA ARG A 53 -1.56 3.96 8.12
C ARG A 53 -3.07 3.99 7.91
N LYS A 54 -3.59 3.09 7.07
CA LYS A 54 -5.03 3.00 6.79
C LYS A 54 -5.84 2.65 8.03
N TYR A 55 -5.35 1.73 8.85
CA TYR A 55 -5.95 1.37 10.12
C TYR A 55 -6.04 2.58 11.05
N PHE A 56 -4.95 3.35 11.21
CA PHE A 56 -4.96 4.58 12.01
C PHE A 56 -5.85 5.67 11.42
N GLU A 57 -5.85 5.88 10.11
CA GLU A 57 -6.74 6.82 9.43
C GLU A 57 -8.21 6.51 9.74
N GLN A 58 -8.61 5.23 9.63
CA GLN A 58 -9.97 4.79 9.90
C GLN A 58 -10.35 4.87 11.39
N HIS A 59 -9.44 4.51 12.29
CA HIS A 59 -9.71 4.55 13.73
C HIS A 59 -9.69 5.97 14.32
N ASN A 60 -8.80 6.85 13.84
CA ASN A 60 -8.83 8.26 14.25
C ASN A 60 -10.09 8.96 13.73
N HIS A 61 -10.62 8.55 12.58
CA HIS A 61 -11.89 9.07 12.07
C HIS A 61 -13.05 8.74 13.03
N HIS A 62 -13.08 7.51 13.56
CA HIS A 62 -14.06 7.10 14.56
C HIS A 62 -13.94 7.87 15.89
N PHE A 63 -12.72 8.27 16.29
CA PHE A 63 -12.51 9.00 17.53
C PHE A 63 -12.99 10.47 17.43
N LEU A 64 -12.85 11.11 16.27
CA LEU A 64 -13.31 12.49 16.04
C LEU A 64 -14.84 12.61 15.85
N GLU A 65 -15.52 11.54 15.44
CA GLU A 65 -16.99 11.51 15.37
C GLU A 65 -17.66 11.29 16.74
N GLY A 66 -16.92 10.75 17.73
CA GLY A 66 -17.41 10.53 19.10
C GLY A 66 -17.38 11.77 20.00
N ASP A 67 -16.59 12.78 19.68
CA ASP A 67 -16.45 14.05 20.43
C ASP A 67 -17.47 15.13 20.00
N ARG A 68 -18.67 14.70 19.60
CA ARG A 68 -19.84 15.57 19.39
C ARG A 68 -20.95 15.17 20.35
N VAL A 69 -20.76 15.42 21.65
CA VAL A 69 -21.83 15.48 22.65
C VAL A 69 -21.64 16.72 23.51
#